data_AF-A0A349UJR6-F1
#
_entry.id   AF-A0A349UJR6-F1
#
_cell.length_a   1.000
_cell.length_b   1.000
_cell.length_c   1.000
_cell.angle_alpha   90.00
_cell.angle_beta   90.00
_cell.angle_gamma   90.00
#
_symmetry.space_group_name_H-M   'P 1'
#
loop_
_entity.id
_entity.type
_entity.pdbx_description
1 polymer ?
#
loop_
_entity_poly.entity_id
_entity_poly.type
_entity_poly.pdbx_seq_one_letter_code
_entity_poly.pdbx_strand_id
1 'polypeptide(L)'
;MVDFPHMNAPDRKLSDSRRRFRWASRKAMWAVSLALIVAALVALDRAGWFGQLVPPDRERYDGQIFRVLRVIDGDTLDLDAPDAVRNESHTRVRLWGVDTPETKKPHTPSQHFGPEATDFTRRLTLDQDVRIELEPDKWPRDKYDRLLAFVYLPDGRMLNRELISQGYGYADPRFDHHLRGEFRGLQIEAKAARRGLWKDVSKTDLPYYYRDKLKLP
;
A
#
# COMPACT_ATOMS: atom_id res chain seq x y z
N MET A 1 70.95 77.07 12.62
CA MET A 1 70.85 76.56 11.24
C MET A 1 70.14 75.22 11.30
N VAL A 2 68.93 75.20 10.73
CA VAL A 2 68.17 74.02 10.24
C VAL A 2 67.38 73.18 11.24
N ASP A 3 66.06 73.45 11.21
CA ASP A 3 64.91 72.58 11.48
C ASP A 3 64.94 71.29 10.65
N PHE A 4 64.48 70.17 11.24
CA PHE A 4 63.90 69.07 10.47
C PHE A 4 62.64 68.51 11.18
N PRO A 5 61.50 68.40 10.49
CA PRO A 5 60.27 67.90 11.08
C PRO A 5 60.22 66.36 11.00
N HIS A 6 59.94 65.70 12.12
CA HIS A 6 59.53 64.29 12.09
C HIS A 6 58.05 64.19 11.70
N MET A 7 57.82 63.68 10.48
CA MET A 7 56.50 63.32 9.96
C MET A 7 55.86 62.22 10.82
N ASN A 8 54.63 62.47 11.30
CA ASN A 8 53.76 61.46 11.89
C ASN A 8 53.33 60.43 10.85
N ALA A 9 53.43 59.14 11.19
CA ALA A 9 52.86 58.04 10.42
C ALA A 9 51.31 58.08 10.49
N PRO A 10 50.58 57.72 9.41
CA PRO A 10 49.13 57.76 9.43
C PRO A 10 48.54 56.62 10.28
N ASP A 11 47.47 57.01 10.98
CA ASP A 11 46.71 56.30 12.00
C ASP A 11 46.08 54.96 11.52
N ARG A 12 46.37 53.85 12.22
CA ARG A 12 45.94 52.47 11.90
C ARG A 12 44.52 52.12 12.37
N LYS A 13 43.69 53.09 12.80
CA LYS A 13 42.34 52.82 13.36
C LYS A 13 41.20 52.70 12.33
N LEU A 14 41.40 53.05 11.07
CA LEU A 14 40.34 53.00 10.03
C LEU A 14 40.07 51.61 9.42
N SER A 15 40.79 50.56 9.84
CA SER A 15 40.70 49.23 9.21
C SER A 15 39.74 48.23 9.87
N ASP A 16 39.34 48.44 11.13
CA ASP A 16 38.64 47.44 11.94
C ASP A 16 37.10 47.52 11.83
N SER A 17 36.55 48.74 11.75
CA SER A 17 35.10 48.95 11.50
C SER A 17 34.67 48.43 10.13
N ARG A 18 35.52 48.60 9.11
CA ARG A 18 35.31 48.07 7.75
C ARG A 18 35.34 46.54 7.72
N ARG A 19 36.15 45.87 8.56
CA ARG A 19 36.20 44.40 8.67
C ARG A 19 34.94 43.83 9.35
N ARG A 20 34.49 44.45 10.44
CA ARG A 20 33.23 44.07 11.13
C ARG A 20 32.00 44.27 10.25
N PHE A 21 31.92 45.38 9.51
CA PHE A 21 30.83 45.63 8.56
C PHE A 21 30.83 44.61 7.40
N ARG A 22 32.00 44.28 6.84
CA ARG A 22 32.15 43.26 5.79
C ARG A 22 31.83 41.84 6.26
N TRP A 23 32.04 41.54 7.55
CA TRP A 23 31.69 40.24 8.12
C TRP A 23 30.19 40.11 8.41
N ALA A 24 29.56 41.15 8.96
CA ALA A 24 28.12 41.21 9.17
C ALA A 24 27.33 41.16 7.85
N SER A 25 27.78 41.89 6.83
CA SER A 25 27.17 41.86 5.49
C SER A 25 27.36 40.51 4.79
N ARG A 26 28.50 39.83 4.97
CA ARG A 26 28.68 38.44 4.48
C ARG A 26 27.73 37.47 5.18
N LYS A 27 27.56 37.55 6.50
CA LYS A 27 26.58 36.73 7.24
C LYS A 27 25.13 36.99 6.82
N ALA A 28 24.78 38.26 6.61
CA ALA A 28 23.47 38.63 6.10
C ALA A 28 23.23 38.07 4.68
N MET A 29 24.24 38.16 3.79
CA MET A 29 24.16 37.55 2.47
C MET A 29 23.99 36.02 2.54
N TRP A 30 24.72 35.33 3.42
CA TRP A 30 24.54 33.89 3.63
C TRP A 30 23.13 33.54 4.13
N ALA A 31 22.58 34.32 5.05
CA ALA A 31 21.22 34.11 5.56
C ALA A 31 20.16 34.31 4.46
N VAL A 32 20.31 35.34 3.62
CA VAL A 32 19.41 35.58 2.48
C VAL A 32 19.53 34.47 1.45
N SER A 33 20.75 34.03 1.10
CA SER A 33 20.94 32.91 0.17
C SER A 33 20.32 31.61 0.69
N LEU A 34 20.47 31.31 1.98
CA LEU A 34 19.85 30.14 2.60
C LEU A 34 18.32 30.23 2.54
N ALA A 35 17.75 31.40 2.85
CA ALA A 35 16.30 31.61 2.77
C ALA A 35 15.77 31.43 1.34
N LEU A 36 16.50 31.92 0.33
CA LEU A 36 16.14 31.74 -1.08
C LEU A 36 16.24 30.28 -1.53
N ILE A 37 17.25 29.53 -1.08
CA ILE A 37 17.38 28.10 -1.36
C ILE A 37 16.21 27.33 -0.75
N VAL A 38 15.87 27.59 0.52
CA VAL A 38 14.72 26.95 1.19
C VAL A 38 13.42 27.30 0.47
N ALA A 39 13.21 28.56 0.11
CA ALA A 39 12.02 28.99 -0.64
C ALA A 39 11.93 28.29 -2.02
N ALA A 40 13.05 28.14 -2.72
CA ALA A 40 13.11 27.42 -3.99
C ALA A 40 12.81 25.93 -3.81
N LEU A 41 13.37 25.27 -2.78
CA LEU A 41 13.07 23.86 -2.48
C LEU A 41 11.59 23.66 -2.15
N VAL A 42 10.97 24.56 -1.36
CA VAL A 42 9.53 24.51 -1.08
C VAL A 42 8.70 24.74 -2.33
N ALA A 43 9.10 25.66 -3.22
CA ALA A 43 8.42 25.89 -4.49
C ALA A 43 8.53 24.68 -5.43
N LEU A 44 9.69 24.03 -5.48
CA LEU A 44 9.93 22.80 -6.24
C LEU A 44 9.10 21.63 -5.69
N ASP A 45 9.04 21.46 -4.37
CA ASP A 45 8.18 20.47 -3.70
C ASP A 45 6.70 20.68 -4.05
N ARG A 46 6.21 21.92 -3.93
CA ARG A 46 4.83 22.28 -4.32
C ARG A 46 4.56 22.12 -5.81
N ALA A 47 5.58 22.28 -6.65
CA ALA A 47 5.50 22.00 -8.08
C ALA A 47 5.61 20.48 -8.40
N GLY A 48 5.72 19.62 -7.38
CA GLY A 48 5.77 18.17 -7.52
C GLY A 48 7.13 17.64 -8.00
N TRP A 49 8.19 18.45 -7.97
CA TRP A 49 9.53 18.04 -8.42
C TRP A 49 10.19 16.98 -7.52
N PHE A 50 9.75 16.86 -6.27
CA PHE A 50 10.20 15.79 -5.36
C PHE A 50 9.23 14.60 -5.31
N GLY A 51 8.26 14.56 -6.23
CA GLY A 51 7.11 13.67 -6.19
C GLY A 51 6.05 14.20 -5.23
N GLN A 52 4.77 14.14 -5.62
CA GLN A 52 3.72 14.29 -4.63
C GLN A 52 3.95 13.21 -3.56
N LEU A 53 4.00 13.60 -2.29
CA LEU A 53 3.90 12.64 -1.19
C LEU A 53 2.58 11.90 -1.39
N VAL A 54 2.63 10.69 -1.96
CA VAL A 54 1.47 9.81 -2.04
C VAL A 54 1.06 9.57 -0.59
N PRO A 55 -0.17 9.93 -0.18
CA PRO A 55 -0.63 9.64 1.17
C PRO A 55 -0.41 8.16 1.45
N PRO A 56 0.08 7.78 2.66
CA PRO A 56 0.26 6.38 2.99
C PRO A 56 -1.00 5.58 2.66
N ASP A 57 -0.85 4.36 2.14
CA ASP A 57 -1.99 3.53 1.71
C ASP A 57 -3.12 3.48 2.76
N ARG A 58 -2.77 3.50 4.05
CA ARG A 58 -3.73 3.54 5.13
C ARG A 58 -4.65 4.77 5.09
N GLU A 59 -4.10 5.96 4.93
CA GLU A 59 -4.90 7.19 4.82
C GLU A 59 -5.78 7.19 3.57
N ARG A 60 -5.28 6.59 2.48
CA ARG A 60 -5.96 6.56 1.20
C ARG A 60 -7.09 5.54 1.13
N TYR A 61 -6.93 4.36 1.72
CA TYR A 61 -7.82 3.22 1.49
C TYR A 61 -8.57 2.75 2.74
N ASP A 62 -8.00 2.90 3.93
CA ASP A 62 -8.57 2.31 5.15
C ASP A 62 -9.89 3.00 5.54
N GLY A 63 -10.95 2.21 5.68
CA GLY A 63 -12.31 2.69 5.95
C GLY A 63 -13.01 3.34 4.74
N GLN A 64 -12.34 3.50 3.60
CA GLN A 64 -12.89 4.19 2.43
C GLN A 64 -13.71 3.24 1.54
N ILE A 65 -14.60 3.84 0.75
CA ILE A 65 -15.50 3.12 -0.16
C ILE A 65 -15.06 3.35 -1.60
N PHE A 66 -14.98 2.27 -2.38
CA PHE A 66 -14.63 2.34 -3.80
C PHE A 66 -15.52 1.43 -4.64
N ARG A 67 -15.73 1.85 -5.88
CA ARG A 67 -16.39 1.05 -6.90
C ARG A 67 -15.49 -0.09 -7.36
N VAL A 68 -16.01 -1.30 -7.49
CA VAL A 68 -15.27 -2.42 -8.11
C VAL A 68 -15.45 -2.38 -9.62
N LEU A 69 -14.34 -2.20 -10.33
CA LEU A 69 -14.29 -2.13 -11.80
C LEU A 69 -14.19 -3.51 -12.45
N ARG A 70 -13.45 -4.43 -11.82
CA ARG A 70 -13.14 -5.73 -12.41
C ARG A 70 -12.85 -6.78 -11.35
N VAL A 71 -13.24 -8.01 -11.65
CA VAL A 71 -12.86 -9.20 -10.86
C VAL A 71 -11.87 -10.04 -11.66
N ILE A 72 -10.67 -10.21 -11.10
CA ILE A 72 -9.56 -10.92 -11.75
C ILE A 72 -9.72 -12.41 -11.52
N ASP A 73 -9.84 -12.82 -10.26
CA ASP A 73 -10.10 -14.19 -9.79
C ASP A 73 -10.92 -14.13 -8.48
N GLY A 74 -11.02 -15.23 -7.74
CA GLY A 74 -11.83 -15.29 -6.53
C GLY A 74 -11.37 -14.37 -5.40
N ASP A 75 -10.07 -14.07 -5.30
CA ASP A 75 -9.50 -13.26 -4.21
C ASP A 75 -8.82 -11.97 -4.69
N THR A 76 -8.93 -11.64 -5.98
CA THR A 76 -8.29 -10.47 -6.56
C THR A 76 -9.29 -9.64 -7.38
N LEU A 77 -9.39 -8.35 -7.06
CA LEU A 77 -10.29 -7.39 -7.74
C LEU A 77 -9.62 -6.03 -7.96
N ASP A 78 -10.21 -5.23 -8.83
CA ASP A 78 -9.79 -3.86 -9.12
C ASP A 78 -10.80 -2.85 -8.62
N LEU A 79 -10.30 -1.85 -7.91
CA LEU A 79 -11.07 -0.70 -7.46
C LEU A 79 -10.88 0.49 -8.40
N ASP A 80 -11.92 1.31 -8.51
CA ASP A 80 -11.88 2.63 -9.15
C ASP A 80 -11.15 3.64 -8.26
N ALA A 81 -9.84 3.47 -8.19
CA ALA A 81 -8.94 4.33 -7.46
C ALA A 81 -7.55 4.24 -8.10
N PRO A 82 -6.92 5.36 -8.50
CA PRO A 82 -5.58 5.29 -9.06
C PRO A 82 -4.57 4.76 -8.02
N ASP A 83 -3.60 3.98 -8.48
CA ASP A 83 -2.53 3.41 -7.66
C ASP A 83 -1.19 3.96 -8.12
N ALA A 84 -0.63 4.86 -7.32
CA ALA A 84 0.65 5.50 -7.63
C ALA A 84 1.84 4.54 -7.51
N VAL A 85 1.74 3.47 -6.69
CA VAL A 85 2.81 2.48 -6.52
C VAL A 85 2.94 1.63 -7.77
N ARG A 86 1.81 1.19 -8.33
CA ARG A 86 1.75 0.40 -9.56
C ARG A 86 1.73 1.23 -10.84
N ASN A 87 1.56 2.55 -10.72
CA ASN A 87 1.33 3.48 -11.83
C ASN A 87 0.14 3.04 -12.73
N GLU A 88 -0.96 2.66 -12.08
CA GLU A 88 -2.18 2.18 -12.73
C GLU A 88 -3.37 3.12 -12.41
N SER A 89 -4.32 3.24 -13.33
CA SER A 89 -5.55 4.02 -13.12
C SER A 89 -6.55 3.35 -12.16
N HIS A 90 -6.26 2.13 -11.71
CA HIS A 90 -7.06 1.33 -10.79
C HIS A 90 -6.14 0.73 -9.73
N THR A 91 -6.72 0.36 -8.58
CA THR A 91 -5.98 -0.26 -7.48
C THR A 91 -6.29 -1.74 -7.45
N ARG A 92 -5.26 -2.59 -7.59
CA ARG A 92 -5.42 -4.03 -7.44
C ARG A 92 -5.43 -4.42 -5.98
N VAL A 93 -6.53 -5.04 -5.55
CA VAL A 93 -6.71 -5.59 -4.21
C VAL A 93 -6.58 -7.10 -4.24
N ARG A 94 -5.81 -7.65 -3.29
CA ARG A 94 -5.76 -9.08 -2.95
C ARG A 94 -6.39 -9.25 -1.57
N LEU A 95 -7.37 -10.13 -1.46
CA LEU A 95 -8.07 -10.36 -0.19
C LEU A 95 -7.12 -10.93 0.88
N TRP A 96 -6.93 -10.21 1.98
CA TRP A 96 -6.06 -10.64 3.07
C TRP A 96 -6.61 -11.92 3.72
N GLY A 97 -5.76 -12.93 3.89
CA GLY A 97 -6.11 -14.16 4.62
C GLY A 97 -6.96 -15.18 3.85
N VAL A 98 -7.24 -14.92 2.57
CA VAL A 98 -7.99 -15.84 1.69
C VAL A 98 -7.06 -16.34 0.59
N ASP A 99 -7.19 -17.57 0.14
CA ASP A 99 -6.56 -18.05 -1.10
C ASP A 99 -7.58 -18.83 -1.90
N THR A 100 -7.86 -18.39 -3.12
CA THR A 100 -8.82 -19.06 -4.02
C THR A 100 -8.07 -19.85 -5.08
N PRO A 101 -8.65 -20.95 -5.62
CA PRO A 101 -8.02 -21.67 -6.72
C PRO A 101 -7.83 -20.75 -7.94
N GLU A 102 -6.61 -20.69 -8.48
CA GLU A 102 -6.23 -19.76 -9.54
C GLU A 102 -6.84 -20.14 -10.90
N THR A 103 -7.34 -19.14 -11.65
CA THR A 103 -7.94 -19.32 -12.98
C THR A 103 -7.10 -18.76 -14.13
N LYS A 104 -6.22 -17.79 -13.86
CA LYS A 104 -5.57 -16.96 -14.89
C LYS A 104 -4.05 -17.06 -14.94
N LYS A 105 -3.46 -18.13 -14.38
CA LYS A 105 -2.02 -18.34 -14.46
C LYS A 105 -1.61 -18.74 -15.88
N PRO A 106 -0.69 -18.01 -16.55
CA PRO A 106 -0.23 -18.36 -17.89
C PRO A 106 0.28 -19.81 -17.96
N HIS A 107 -0.06 -20.50 -19.05
CA HIS A 107 0.37 -21.88 -19.32
C HIS A 107 -0.01 -22.92 -18.25
N THR A 108 -1.01 -22.62 -17.42
CA THR A 108 -1.51 -23.54 -16.39
C THR A 108 -3.02 -23.74 -16.59
N PRO A 109 -3.54 -24.97 -16.51
CA PRO A 109 -4.98 -25.19 -16.46
C PRO A 109 -5.61 -24.45 -15.28
N SER A 110 -6.86 -24.03 -15.43
CA SER A 110 -7.64 -23.51 -14.31
C SER A 110 -7.69 -24.55 -13.18
N GLN A 111 -7.45 -24.11 -11.96
CA GLN A 111 -7.53 -24.98 -10.79
C GLN A 111 -8.98 -25.36 -10.50
N HIS A 112 -9.17 -26.53 -9.87
CA HIS A 112 -10.48 -27.00 -9.43
C HIS A 112 -11.19 -25.92 -8.59
N PHE A 113 -12.44 -25.61 -8.94
CA PHE A 113 -13.29 -24.61 -8.28
C PHE A 113 -12.90 -23.13 -8.47
N GLY A 114 -11.88 -22.85 -9.28
CA GLY A 114 -11.42 -21.48 -9.54
C GLY A 114 -12.45 -20.60 -10.28
N PRO A 115 -13.07 -21.07 -11.37
CA PRO A 115 -14.10 -20.30 -12.08
C PRO A 115 -15.29 -19.98 -11.16
N GLU A 116 -15.71 -20.94 -10.35
CA GLU A 116 -16.81 -20.80 -9.40
C GLU A 116 -16.50 -19.77 -8.31
N ALA A 117 -15.26 -19.74 -7.79
CA ALA A 117 -14.80 -18.72 -6.86
C ALA A 117 -14.77 -17.32 -7.48
N THR A 118 -14.28 -17.24 -8.73
CA THR A 118 -14.26 -15.98 -9.49
C THR A 118 -15.68 -15.46 -9.73
N ASP A 119 -16.61 -16.34 -10.11
CA ASP A 119 -18.00 -16.00 -10.36
C ASP A 119 -18.74 -15.61 -9.07
N PHE A 120 -18.42 -16.25 -7.95
CA PHE A 120 -18.95 -15.88 -6.64
C PHE A 120 -18.55 -14.45 -6.25
N THR A 121 -17.26 -14.13 -6.34
CA THR A 121 -16.78 -12.76 -6.11
C THR A 121 -17.43 -11.78 -7.08
N ARG A 122 -17.48 -12.10 -8.38
CA ARG A 122 -18.12 -11.26 -9.39
C ARG A 122 -19.57 -10.94 -9.06
N ARG A 123 -20.38 -11.93 -8.67
CA ARG A 123 -21.80 -11.71 -8.33
C ARG A 123 -21.99 -10.79 -7.12
N LEU A 124 -21.05 -10.78 -6.18
CA LEU A 124 -21.16 -10.00 -4.96
C LEU A 124 -20.57 -8.60 -5.08
N THR A 125 -19.55 -8.42 -5.93
CA THR A 125 -18.77 -7.17 -5.94
C THR A 125 -18.71 -6.44 -7.25
N LEU A 126 -18.83 -7.12 -8.40
CA LEU A 126 -18.71 -6.41 -9.67
C LEU A 126 -19.79 -5.36 -9.74
N ASP A 127 -19.39 -4.16 -10.13
CA ASP A 127 -20.32 -3.06 -10.23
C ASP A 127 -21.05 -2.78 -8.89
N GLN A 128 -20.35 -2.93 -7.77
CA GLN A 128 -20.79 -2.52 -6.43
C GLN A 128 -19.75 -1.62 -5.76
N ASP A 129 -20.21 -0.83 -4.80
CA ASP A 129 -19.35 -0.03 -3.93
C ASP A 129 -18.99 -0.84 -2.70
N VAL A 130 -17.69 -1.04 -2.45
CA VAL A 130 -17.18 -1.85 -1.35
C VAL A 130 -16.34 -1.00 -0.41
N ARG A 131 -16.46 -1.26 0.89
CA ARG A 131 -15.60 -0.63 1.90
C ARG A 131 -14.34 -1.46 2.09
N ILE A 132 -13.20 -0.77 2.13
CA ILE A 132 -11.87 -1.36 2.30
C ILE A 132 -11.43 -1.19 3.74
N GLU A 133 -10.86 -2.25 4.31
CA GLU A 133 -10.28 -2.24 5.65
C GLU A 133 -8.92 -2.93 5.62
N LEU A 134 -7.90 -2.27 6.17
CA LEU A 134 -6.52 -2.75 6.17
C LEU A 134 -6.16 -3.31 7.55
N GLU A 135 -5.31 -4.34 7.57
CA GLU A 135 -4.81 -4.88 8.83
C GLU A 135 -4.06 -3.79 9.64
N PRO A 136 -4.42 -3.55 10.91
CA PRO A 136 -3.71 -2.60 11.77
C PRO A 136 -2.23 -2.97 11.95
N ASP A 137 -1.37 -1.96 12.01
CA ASP A 137 0.07 -2.11 12.31
C ASP A 137 0.87 -3.06 11.39
N LYS A 138 0.29 -3.46 10.25
CA LYS A 138 0.97 -4.23 9.21
C LYS A 138 1.13 -3.43 7.92
N TRP A 139 2.14 -3.80 7.15
CA TRP A 139 2.36 -3.26 5.81
C TRP A 139 1.25 -3.76 4.86
N PRO A 140 0.50 -2.87 4.20
CA PRO A 140 -0.74 -3.25 3.49
C PRO A 140 -0.52 -3.68 2.04
N ARG A 141 0.71 -4.03 1.64
CA ARG A 141 0.98 -4.54 0.29
C ARG A 141 1.74 -5.85 0.31
N ASP A 142 1.46 -6.70 -0.67
CA ASP A 142 2.26 -7.90 -0.92
C ASP A 142 3.50 -7.61 -1.77
N LYS A 143 4.29 -8.65 -2.05
CA LYS A 143 5.51 -8.56 -2.87
C LYS A 143 5.28 -8.20 -4.36
N TYR A 144 4.01 -8.14 -4.79
CA TYR A 144 3.61 -7.74 -6.14
C TYR A 144 2.93 -6.35 -6.12
N ASP A 145 3.10 -5.62 -5.02
CA ASP A 145 2.53 -4.30 -4.76
C ASP A 145 1.00 -4.27 -4.84
N ARG A 146 0.31 -5.41 -4.66
CA ARG A 146 -1.15 -5.42 -4.55
C ARG A 146 -1.55 -4.98 -3.14
N LEU A 147 -2.60 -4.17 -3.05
CA LEU A 147 -3.17 -3.78 -1.76
C LEU A 147 -3.79 -5.01 -1.09
N LEU A 148 -3.36 -5.34 0.13
CA LEU A 148 -3.93 -6.40 0.94
C LEU A 148 -5.06 -5.82 1.80
N ALA A 149 -6.28 -6.36 1.67
CA ALA A 149 -7.43 -5.81 2.38
C ALA A 149 -8.50 -6.84 2.77
N PHE A 150 -9.30 -6.48 3.77
CA PHE A 150 -10.63 -7.02 4.00
C PHE A 150 -11.65 -6.17 3.23
N VAL A 151 -12.50 -6.83 2.45
CA VAL A 151 -13.48 -6.16 1.58
C VAL A 151 -14.88 -6.37 2.15
N TYR A 152 -15.54 -5.27 2.50
CA TYR A 152 -16.90 -5.27 3.00
C TYR A 152 -17.88 -4.87 1.90
N LEU A 153 -18.93 -5.67 1.74
CA LEU A 153 -20.03 -5.48 0.82
C LEU A 153 -20.98 -4.37 1.33
N PRO A 154 -21.85 -3.80 0.46
CA PRO A 154 -22.84 -2.80 0.86
C PRO A 154 -23.76 -3.24 2.01
N ASP A 155 -24.03 -4.53 2.11
CA ASP A 155 -24.89 -5.12 3.15
C ASP A 155 -24.14 -5.40 4.48
N GLY A 156 -22.87 -5.03 4.57
CA GLY A 156 -22.03 -5.20 5.76
C GLY A 156 -21.36 -6.56 5.88
N ARG A 157 -21.66 -7.53 5.00
CA ARG A 157 -20.91 -8.80 4.96
C ARG A 157 -19.49 -8.57 4.47
N MET A 158 -18.56 -9.41 4.93
CA MET A 158 -17.16 -9.36 4.50
C MET A 158 -16.91 -10.45 3.45
N LEU A 159 -16.53 -10.06 2.24
CA LEU A 159 -16.26 -10.99 1.14
C LEU A 159 -15.26 -12.09 1.53
N ASN A 160 -14.23 -11.74 2.31
CA ASN A 160 -13.23 -12.70 2.77
C ASN A 160 -13.86 -13.85 3.57
N ARG A 161 -14.81 -13.54 4.46
CA ARG A 161 -15.58 -14.54 5.24
C ARG A 161 -16.49 -15.36 4.34
N GLU A 162 -17.19 -14.70 3.42
CA GLU A 162 -18.12 -15.34 2.50
C GLU A 162 -17.42 -16.39 1.63
N LEU A 163 -16.25 -16.07 1.07
CA LEU A 163 -15.47 -17.00 0.25
C LEU A 163 -15.08 -18.27 1.03
N ILE A 164 -14.58 -18.11 2.26
CA ILE A 164 -14.14 -19.26 3.06
C ILE A 164 -15.35 -20.07 3.55
N SER A 165 -16.37 -19.40 4.10
CA SER A 165 -17.55 -20.05 4.70
C SER A 165 -18.39 -20.86 3.71
N GLN A 166 -18.40 -20.43 2.45
CA GLN A 166 -19.11 -21.10 1.35
C GLN A 166 -18.22 -22.11 0.59
N GLY A 167 -16.92 -22.21 0.94
CA GLY A 167 -15.99 -23.16 0.33
C GLY A 167 -15.51 -22.76 -1.07
N TYR A 168 -15.39 -21.45 -1.35
CA TYR A 168 -14.79 -20.92 -2.58
C TYR A 168 -13.29 -20.63 -2.43
N GLY A 169 -12.77 -20.67 -1.22
CA GLY A 169 -11.35 -20.47 -0.95
C GLY A 169 -10.90 -21.09 0.36
N TYR A 170 -9.59 -21.03 0.57
CA TYR A 170 -8.90 -21.51 1.75
C TYR A 170 -8.59 -20.34 2.69
N ALA A 171 -8.55 -20.62 3.99
CA ALA A 171 -7.95 -19.72 4.97
C ALA A 171 -6.43 -19.74 4.75
N ASP A 172 -5.85 -18.65 4.27
CA ASP A 172 -4.44 -18.55 3.90
C ASP A 172 -3.55 -18.30 5.14
N PRO A 173 -2.71 -19.27 5.56
CA PRO A 173 -1.87 -19.09 6.74
C PRO A 173 -0.60 -18.27 6.48
N ARG A 174 -0.32 -17.88 5.22
CA ARG A 174 0.92 -17.20 4.82
C ARG A 174 0.93 -15.73 5.22
N PHE A 175 -0.23 -15.12 5.34
CA PHE A 175 -0.39 -13.73 5.77
C PHE A 175 -0.94 -13.73 7.19
N ASP A 176 -0.21 -13.15 8.13
CA ASP A 176 -0.70 -12.98 9.50
C ASP A 176 -1.71 -11.83 9.57
N HIS A 177 -2.77 -11.98 10.36
CA HIS A 177 -3.83 -10.98 10.57
C HIS A 177 -4.70 -11.33 11.78
N HIS A 178 -5.41 -10.33 12.34
CA HIS A 178 -6.22 -10.51 13.55
C HIS A 178 -7.38 -11.52 13.39
N LEU A 179 -7.91 -11.72 12.18
CA LEU A 179 -9.04 -12.66 11.90
C LEU A 179 -8.61 -14.11 11.62
N ARG A 180 -7.32 -14.45 11.75
CA ARG A 180 -6.79 -15.76 11.35
C ARG A 180 -7.49 -16.94 12.02
N GLY A 181 -7.81 -16.79 13.32
CA GLY A 181 -8.54 -17.82 14.08
C GLY A 181 -9.95 -18.05 13.54
N GLU A 182 -10.65 -16.95 13.22
CA GLU A 182 -12.00 -16.98 12.66
C GLU A 182 -12.02 -17.66 11.29
N PHE A 183 -11.13 -17.25 10.38
CA PHE A 183 -11.06 -17.82 9.03
C PHE A 183 -10.76 -19.32 9.05
N ARG A 184 -9.88 -19.76 9.97
CA ARG A 184 -9.65 -21.19 10.18
C ARG A 184 -10.90 -21.92 10.64
N GLY A 185 -11.69 -21.33 11.54
CA GLY A 185 -12.98 -21.87 11.97
C GLY A 185 -13.97 -22.03 10.82
N LEU A 186 -14.17 -20.97 10.03
CA LEU A 186 -15.03 -20.99 8.85
C LEU A 186 -14.62 -22.07 7.84
N GLN A 187 -13.32 -22.27 7.63
CA GLN A 187 -12.82 -23.34 6.76
C GLN A 187 -13.16 -24.73 7.32
N ILE A 188 -13.02 -24.94 8.63
CA ILE A 188 -13.37 -26.22 9.27
C ILE A 188 -14.86 -26.52 9.09
N GLU A 189 -15.72 -25.52 9.27
CA GLU A 189 -17.16 -25.65 9.08
C GLU A 189 -17.54 -25.94 7.62
N ALA A 190 -16.98 -25.18 6.67
CA ALA A 190 -17.22 -25.38 5.24
C ALA A 190 -16.79 -26.78 4.78
N LYS A 191 -15.68 -27.29 5.33
CA LYS A 191 -15.21 -28.66 5.12
C LYS A 191 -16.18 -29.71 5.65
N ALA A 192 -16.57 -29.58 6.93
CA ALA A 192 -17.47 -30.53 7.57
C ALA A 192 -18.84 -30.58 6.87
N ALA A 193 -19.31 -29.43 6.38
CA ALA A 193 -20.55 -29.31 5.62
C ALA A 193 -20.40 -29.64 4.12
N ARG A 194 -19.20 -30.01 3.64
CA ARG A 194 -18.89 -30.27 2.22
C ARG A 194 -19.44 -29.17 1.30
N ARG A 195 -19.13 -27.91 1.61
CA ARG A 195 -19.53 -26.74 0.81
C ARG A 195 -18.49 -26.44 -0.28
N GLY A 196 -18.96 -25.92 -1.41
CA GLY A 196 -18.10 -25.50 -2.51
C GLY A 196 -17.09 -26.58 -2.93
N LEU A 197 -15.81 -26.20 -3.00
CA LEU A 197 -14.69 -27.08 -3.36
C LEU A 197 -14.61 -28.32 -2.46
N TRP A 198 -15.08 -28.25 -1.21
CA TRP A 198 -14.98 -29.36 -0.25
C TRP A 198 -15.86 -30.56 -0.57
N LYS A 199 -16.69 -30.51 -1.63
CA LYS A 199 -17.50 -31.64 -2.08
C LYS A 199 -16.65 -32.76 -2.68
N ASP A 200 -15.69 -32.41 -3.50
CA ASP A 200 -14.96 -33.32 -4.38
C ASP A 200 -13.48 -32.93 -4.58
N VAL A 201 -12.95 -31.99 -3.78
CA VAL A 201 -11.52 -31.65 -3.75
C VAL A 201 -10.65 -32.88 -3.47
N SER A 202 -9.57 -33.01 -4.25
CA SER A 202 -8.54 -34.03 -4.07
C SER A 202 -7.23 -33.44 -3.52
N LYS A 203 -6.26 -34.28 -3.13
CA LYS A 203 -4.97 -33.81 -2.63
C LYS A 203 -4.19 -32.98 -3.65
N THR A 204 -4.35 -33.27 -4.94
CA THR A 204 -3.65 -32.54 -6.01
C THR A 204 -4.21 -31.13 -6.23
N ASP A 205 -5.49 -30.93 -5.86
CA ASP A 205 -6.18 -29.63 -5.95
C ASP A 205 -5.82 -28.70 -4.80
N LEU A 206 -5.32 -29.24 -3.68
CA LEU A 206 -4.91 -28.43 -2.53
C LEU A 206 -3.70 -27.54 -2.88
N PRO A 207 -3.67 -26.30 -2.38
CA PRO A 207 -2.48 -25.45 -2.42
C PRO A 207 -1.28 -26.16 -1.80
N TYR A 208 -0.07 -25.88 -2.30
CA TYR A 208 1.16 -26.58 -1.89
C TYR A 208 1.38 -26.57 -0.36
N TYR A 209 0.96 -25.50 0.30
CA TYR A 209 1.11 -25.34 1.75
C TYR A 209 0.08 -26.15 2.57
N TYR A 210 -0.91 -26.78 1.94
CA TYR A 210 -1.92 -27.64 2.55
C TYR A 210 -1.87 -29.13 2.17
N ARG A 211 -1.19 -29.51 1.09
CA ARG A 211 -1.21 -30.89 0.54
C ARG A 211 -0.96 -32.00 1.56
N ASP A 212 -0.07 -31.77 2.53
CA ASP A 212 0.28 -32.75 3.57
C ASP A 212 -0.19 -32.39 4.98
N LYS A 213 -0.88 -31.25 5.13
CA LYS A 213 -1.28 -30.72 6.44
C LYS A 213 -2.79 -30.83 6.68
N LEU A 214 -3.56 -30.92 5.61
CA LEU A 214 -5.02 -30.84 5.66
C LEU A 214 -5.64 -32.21 5.36
N LYS A 215 -6.36 -32.77 6.33
CA LYS A 215 -7.17 -33.98 6.12
C LYS A 215 -8.41 -33.59 5.31
N LEU A 216 -8.64 -34.25 4.17
CA LEU A 216 -9.82 -34.05 3.33
C LEU A 216 -11.06 -34.71 3.97
N PRO A 217 -12.27 -34.24 3.68
CA PRO A 217 -13.52 -34.85 4.15
C PRO A 217 -13.71 -36.31 3.70
#